data_AF-A0A7J3JEZ3-F1
#
_entry.id   AF-A0A7J3JEZ3-F1
#
_cell.length_a   1.000
_cell.length_b   1.000
_cell.length_c   1.000
_cell.angle_alpha   90.00
_cell.angle_beta   90.00
_cell.angle_gamma   90.00
#
_symmetry.space_group_name_H-M   'P 1'
#
loop_
_entity.id
_entity.type
_entity.pdbx_description
1 polymer ?
#
loop_
_entity_poly.entity_id
_entity_poly.type
_entity_poly.pdbx_seq_one_letter_code
_entity_poly.pdbx_strand_id
1 'polypeptide(L)'
;MSCEPWQCAEIASTKKANVIQKPEIAVAMMKKAQRPLLIVGSNVTERWMEGKQAIDYIIDLANASKIPVVATAHMVGEFIKRGYTPAAFWNAMEISQRVCDPTWMGLDGKGHPDLVIYVGMPYYMEALILAGLKHFAPDLKTMTIDNMYHVHASWSFPNATLEEWAANLKVMTSKFSGGN
;
A
#
# COMPACT_ATOMS: atom_id res chain seq x y z
N MET A 1 -7.10 2.24 18.60
CA MET A 1 -6.24 1.59 17.59
C MET A 1 -5.03 0.96 18.28
N SER A 2 -4.80 -0.35 18.11
CA SER A 2 -3.64 -1.05 18.68
C SER A 2 -2.48 -1.12 17.67
N CYS A 3 -1.25 -1.19 18.18
CA CYS A 3 -0.03 -1.35 17.36
C CYS A 3 0.61 -2.73 17.56
N GLU A 4 -0.19 -3.70 17.98
CA GLU A 4 0.19 -5.10 17.98
C GLU A 4 0.06 -5.65 16.55
N PRO A 5 0.96 -6.55 16.11
CA PRO A 5 0.80 -7.23 14.84
C PRO A 5 -0.60 -7.85 14.72
N TRP A 6 -1.27 -7.65 13.58
CA TRP A 6 -2.64 -8.12 13.42
C TRP A 6 -2.75 -9.64 13.46
N GLN A 7 -1.76 -10.34 12.90
CA GLN A 7 -1.65 -11.79 13.05
C GLN A 7 -1.03 -12.14 14.40
N CYS A 8 -1.73 -12.99 15.16
CA CYS A 8 -1.24 -13.50 16.42
C CYS A 8 0.13 -14.19 16.25
N ALA A 9 1.03 -13.96 17.21
CA ALA A 9 2.39 -14.50 17.23
C ALA A 9 3.30 -14.05 16.07
N GLU A 10 2.91 -13.06 15.27
CA GLU A 10 3.83 -12.39 14.35
C GLU A 10 4.82 -11.54 15.15
N ILE A 11 6.11 -11.77 14.96
CA ILE A 11 7.16 -11.11 15.75
C ILE A 11 8.08 -10.38 14.79
N ALA A 12 8.03 -9.06 14.84
CA ALA A 12 9.18 -8.28 14.39
C ALA A 12 10.30 -8.41 15.42
N SER A 13 11.51 -8.60 14.90
CA SER A 13 12.75 -8.47 15.66
C SER A 13 12.93 -7.02 16.16
N THR A 14 14.15 -6.50 16.24
CA THR A 14 14.43 -5.19 16.87
C THR A 14 13.79 -3.99 16.17
N LYS A 15 13.62 -4.03 14.84
CA LYS A 15 13.00 -2.95 14.06
C LYS A 15 11.51 -3.23 13.84
N LYS A 16 10.64 -2.30 14.21
CA LYS A 16 9.19 -2.33 13.95
C LYS A 16 8.78 -1.16 13.07
N ALA A 17 7.64 -1.28 12.40
CA ALA A 17 7.07 -0.21 11.59
C ALA A 17 6.76 1.03 12.43
N ASN A 18 7.09 2.21 11.90
CA ASN A 18 6.62 3.47 12.47
C ASN A 18 5.10 3.58 12.27
N VAL A 19 4.40 4.01 13.33
CA VAL A 19 2.94 4.06 13.31
C VAL A 19 2.46 5.35 12.65
N ILE A 20 1.62 5.22 11.65
CA ILE A 20 0.93 6.34 11.01
C ILE A 20 -0.31 6.66 11.84
N GLN A 21 -0.20 7.60 12.78
CA GLN A 21 -1.34 7.98 13.64
C GLN A 21 -2.38 8.83 12.91
N LYS A 22 -1.99 9.52 11.84
CA LYS A 22 -2.82 10.46 11.09
C LYS A 22 -2.64 10.24 9.59
N PRO A 23 -3.72 10.20 8.79
CA PRO A 23 -3.63 10.00 7.34
C PRO A 23 -2.78 11.05 6.62
N GLU A 24 -2.67 12.27 7.15
CA GLU A 24 -1.83 13.33 6.60
C GLU A 24 -0.34 12.97 6.55
N ILE A 25 0.12 12.12 7.46
CA ILE A 25 1.53 11.66 7.47
C ILE A 25 1.78 10.77 6.25
N ALA A 26 0.88 9.83 5.95
CA ALA A 26 0.96 8.99 4.75
C ALA A 26 0.93 9.85 3.48
N VAL A 27 0.02 10.83 3.41
CA VAL A 27 -0.06 11.78 2.28
C VAL A 27 1.24 12.58 2.13
N ALA A 28 1.81 13.09 3.21
CA ALA A 28 3.05 13.85 3.17
C ALA A 28 4.22 12.99 2.66
N MET A 29 4.28 11.71 3.07
CA MET A 29 5.26 10.76 2.56
C MET A 29 5.06 10.48 1.07
N MET A 30 3.82 10.25 0.64
CA MET A 30 3.47 10.03 -0.77
C MET A 30 3.82 11.24 -1.65
N LYS A 31 3.56 12.47 -1.18
CA LYS A 31 3.91 13.71 -1.90
C LYS A 31 5.42 13.97 -1.95
N LYS A 32 6.16 13.52 -0.93
CA LYS A 32 7.62 13.71 -0.84
C LYS A 32 8.38 12.67 -1.68
N ALA A 33 7.81 11.49 -1.87
CA ALA A 33 8.42 10.43 -2.67
C ALA A 33 8.60 10.89 -4.12
N GLN A 34 9.78 10.65 -4.69
CA GLN A 34 10.08 10.99 -6.06
C GLN A 34 9.41 10.01 -7.04
N ARG A 35 9.37 8.73 -6.66
CA ARG A 35 8.91 7.63 -7.51
C ARG A 35 8.12 6.62 -6.68
N PRO A 36 6.96 7.03 -6.12
CA PRO A 36 6.10 6.12 -5.37
C PRO A 36 5.48 5.06 -6.29
N LEU A 37 5.26 3.87 -5.77
CA LEU A 37 4.57 2.76 -6.43
C LEU A 37 3.48 2.20 -5.51
N LEU A 38 2.24 2.10 -6.00
CA LEU A 38 1.12 1.53 -5.24
C LEU A 38 0.82 0.11 -5.72
N ILE A 39 1.01 -0.88 -4.87
CA ILE A 39 0.76 -2.30 -5.15
C ILE A 39 -0.53 -2.71 -4.44
N VAL A 40 -1.51 -3.18 -5.23
CA VAL A 40 -2.87 -3.46 -4.74
C VAL A 40 -3.16 -4.97 -4.78
N GLY A 41 -3.52 -5.51 -3.63
CA GLY A 41 -3.89 -6.91 -3.42
C GLY A 41 -5.37 -7.21 -3.68
N SER A 42 -5.74 -8.49 -3.58
CA SER A 42 -7.10 -8.97 -3.84
C SER A 42 -8.12 -8.63 -2.75
N ASN A 43 -7.72 -8.43 -1.49
CA ASN A 43 -8.65 -8.22 -0.39
C ASN A 43 -9.45 -6.91 -0.52
N VAL A 44 -9.03 -5.98 -1.39
CA VAL A 44 -9.79 -4.74 -1.63
C VAL A 44 -11.16 -5.00 -2.28
N THR A 45 -11.40 -6.18 -2.87
CA THR A 45 -12.71 -6.58 -3.40
C THR A 45 -13.55 -7.36 -2.37
N GLU A 46 -12.89 -7.95 -1.36
CA GLU A 46 -13.53 -8.72 -0.29
C GLU A 46 -14.04 -7.81 0.83
N ARG A 47 -13.40 -6.65 1.03
CA ARG A 47 -13.75 -5.70 2.10
C ARG A 47 -14.79 -4.69 1.61
N TRP A 48 -15.85 -4.56 2.41
CA TRP A 48 -16.91 -3.57 2.21
C TRP A 48 -16.83 -2.50 3.29
N MET A 49 -16.86 -1.24 2.87
CA MET A 49 -16.74 -0.07 3.72
C MET A 49 -17.82 0.94 3.34
N GLU A 50 -18.71 1.23 4.28
CA GLU A 50 -19.84 2.15 4.07
C GLU A 50 -20.69 1.83 2.82
N GLY A 51 -20.94 0.53 2.57
CA GLY A 51 -21.76 0.09 1.44
C GLY A 51 -21.06 0.13 0.06
N LYS A 52 -19.76 0.39 0.01
CA LYS A 52 -18.93 0.28 -1.20
C LYS A 52 -17.76 -0.68 -0.97
N GLN A 53 -17.20 -1.23 -2.04
CA GLN A 53 -16.00 -2.07 -1.91
C GLN A 53 -14.76 -1.21 -1.71
N ALA A 54 -13.77 -1.74 -0.98
CA ALA A 54 -12.53 -1.00 -0.71
C ALA A 54 -11.79 -0.57 -1.99
N ILE A 55 -11.90 -1.35 -3.07
CA ILE A 55 -11.33 -1.01 -4.38
C ILE A 55 -11.78 0.37 -4.87
N ASP A 56 -13.02 0.80 -4.60
CA ASP A 56 -13.53 2.09 -5.08
C ASP A 56 -12.77 3.25 -4.41
N TYR A 57 -12.49 3.13 -3.11
CA TYR A 57 -11.68 4.10 -2.36
C TYR A 57 -10.22 4.13 -2.83
N ILE A 58 -9.67 2.96 -3.18
CA ILE A 58 -8.30 2.88 -3.71
C ILE A 58 -8.20 3.50 -5.11
N ILE A 59 -9.23 3.32 -5.95
CA ILE A 59 -9.31 3.99 -7.26
C ILE A 59 -9.40 5.50 -7.09
N ASP A 60 -10.24 6.00 -6.18
CA ASP A 60 -10.35 7.43 -5.88
C ASP A 60 -9.01 8.02 -5.43
N LEU A 61 -8.31 7.34 -4.51
CA LEU A 61 -6.98 7.73 -4.04
C LEU A 61 -5.94 7.69 -5.18
N ALA A 62 -5.95 6.66 -6.01
CA ALA A 62 -5.03 6.53 -7.15
C ALA A 62 -5.26 7.65 -8.18
N ASN A 63 -6.52 7.93 -8.49
CA ASN A 63 -6.91 9.03 -9.38
C ASN A 63 -6.50 10.40 -8.85
N ALA A 64 -6.61 10.64 -7.54
CA ALA A 64 -6.23 11.90 -6.92
C ALA A 64 -4.70 12.05 -6.80
N SER A 65 -4.00 10.99 -6.39
CA SER A 65 -2.55 11.01 -6.15
C SER A 65 -1.70 10.86 -7.41
N LYS A 66 -2.26 10.31 -8.50
CA LYS A 66 -1.56 9.98 -9.76
C LYS A 66 -0.38 9.01 -9.59
N ILE A 67 -0.34 8.26 -8.49
CA ILE A 67 0.69 7.26 -8.24
C ILE A 67 0.44 6.05 -9.15
N PRO A 68 1.47 5.51 -9.82
CA PRO A 68 1.32 4.32 -10.65
C PRO A 68 0.85 3.13 -9.81
N VAL A 69 -0.20 2.47 -10.28
CA VAL A 69 -0.81 1.31 -9.61
C VAL A 69 -0.38 0.02 -10.30
N VAL A 70 0.11 -0.93 -9.51
CA VAL A 70 0.29 -2.32 -9.91
C VAL A 70 -0.86 -3.14 -9.34
N ALA A 71 -1.69 -3.68 -10.22
CA ALA A 71 -2.73 -4.62 -9.83
C ALA A 71 -2.13 -6.02 -9.73
N THR A 72 -2.43 -6.73 -8.63
CA THR A 72 -1.96 -8.12 -8.42
C THR A 72 -3.09 -9.14 -8.57
N ALA A 73 -2.76 -10.43 -8.69
CA ALA A 73 -3.73 -11.55 -8.75
C ALA A 73 -4.79 -11.42 -9.88
N HIS A 74 -6.09 -11.36 -9.56
CA HIS A 74 -7.15 -11.19 -10.55
C HIS A 74 -7.64 -9.74 -10.66
N MET A 75 -6.97 -8.80 -9.98
CA MET A 75 -7.44 -7.43 -9.76
C MET A 75 -7.52 -6.59 -11.02
N VAL A 76 -6.73 -6.89 -12.06
CA VAL A 76 -6.74 -6.12 -13.30
C VAL A 76 -8.14 -6.03 -13.92
N GLY A 77 -8.91 -7.12 -13.90
CA GLY A 77 -10.28 -7.12 -14.38
C GLY A 77 -11.21 -6.24 -13.53
N GLU A 78 -11.02 -6.25 -12.21
CA GLU A 78 -11.84 -5.46 -11.28
C GLU A 78 -11.57 -3.95 -11.40
N PHE A 79 -10.33 -3.55 -11.67
CA PHE A 79 -9.99 -2.17 -11.99
C PHE A 79 -10.60 -1.71 -13.32
N ILE A 80 -10.46 -2.52 -14.38
CA ILE A 80 -10.97 -2.18 -15.72
C ILE A 80 -12.50 -2.04 -15.71
N LYS A 81 -13.22 -2.94 -15.01
CA LYS A 81 -14.68 -2.86 -14.84
C LYS A 81 -15.15 -1.54 -14.22
N ARG A 82 -14.29 -0.90 -13.41
CA ARG A 82 -14.55 0.38 -12.73
C ARG A 82 -13.95 1.58 -13.47
N GLY A 83 -13.49 1.38 -14.71
CA GLY A 83 -12.96 2.44 -15.55
C GLY A 83 -11.56 2.91 -15.18
N TYR A 84 -10.82 2.16 -14.36
CA TYR A 84 -9.44 2.47 -14.01
C TYR A 84 -8.48 1.51 -14.71
N THR A 85 -7.43 2.03 -15.34
CA THR A 85 -6.39 1.22 -15.99
C THR A 85 -5.13 1.24 -15.12
N PRO A 86 -4.75 0.11 -14.48
CA PRO A 86 -3.49 0.01 -13.74
C PRO A 86 -2.28 0.26 -14.65
N ALA A 87 -1.20 0.81 -14.08
CA ALA A 87 0.04 1.03 -14.80
C ALA A 87 0.71 -0.30 -15.21
N ALA A 88 0.53 -1.35 -14.40
CA ALA A 88 0.96 -2.69 -14.75
C ALA A 88 0.15 -3.77 -14.02
N PHE A 89 0.27 -5.00 -14.50
CA PHE A 89 -0.29 -6.20 -13.88
C PHE A 89 0.82 -7.23 -13.62
N TRP A 90 1.04 -7.57 -12.35
CA TRP A 90 2.14 -8.44 -11.92
C TRP A 90 1.69 -9.33 -10.76
N ASN A 91 2.28 -10.52 -10.62
CA ASN A 91 2.14 -11.28 -9.38
C ASN A 91 2.75 -10.49 -8.20
N ALA A 92 2.13 -10.55 -7.02
CA ALA A 92 2.61 -9.84 -5.82
C ALA A 92 4.06 -10.19 -5.45
N MET A 93 4.47 -11.46 -5.61
CA MET A 93 5.84 -11.91 -5.37
C MET A 93 6.80 -11.39 -6.44
N GLU A 94 6.39 -11.38 -7.71
CA GLU A 94 7.23 -10.91 -8.81
C GLU A 94 7.52 -9.42 -8.68
N ILE A 95 6.49 -8.58 -8.49
CA ILE A 95 6.70 -7.13 -8.33
C ILE A 95 7.52 -6.84 -7.06
N SER A 96 7.29 -7.59 -5.98
CA SER A 96 8.05 -7.43 -4.73
C SER A 96 9.52 -7.83 -4.91
N GLN A 97 9.81 -8.87 -5.71
CA GLN A 97 11.17 -9.22 -6.08
C GLN A 97 11.82 -8.13 -6.96
N ARG A 98 11.07 -7.50 -7.88
CA ARG A 98 11.59 -6.40 -8.70
C ARG A 98 11.93 -5.16 -7.87
N VAL A 99 11.07 -4.75 -6.93
CA VAL A 99 11.39 -3.62 -6.05
C VAL A 99 12.53 -3.94 -5.08
N CYS A 100 12.78 -5.22 -4.78
CA CYS A 100 13.94 -5.62 -3.98
C CYS A 100 15.27 -5.44 -4.72
N ASP A 101 15.28 -5.52 -6.05
CA ASP A 101 16.47 -5.36 -6.88
C ASP A 101 16.79 -3.87 -7.07
N PRO A 102 17.89 -3.34 -6.50
CA PRO A 102 18.23 -1.92 -6.61
C PRO A 102 18.60 -1.50 -8.05
N THR A 103 18.86 -2.46 -8.94
CA THR A 103 19.15 -2.19 -10.36
C THR A 103 17.90 -2.11 -11.23
N TRP A 104 16.73 -2.45 -10.69
CA TRP A 104 15.49 -2.38 -11.43
C TRP A 104 15.05 -0.94 -11.68
N MET A 105 14.85 -0.58 -12.96
CA MET A 105 14.55 0.79 -13.39
C MET A 105 13.08 1.21 -13.28
N GLY A 106 12.27 0.47 -12.51
CA GLY A 106 10.85 0.74 -12.36
C GLY A 106 10.01 0.39 -13.60
N LEU A 107 8.71 0.68 -13.54
CA LEU A 107 7.75 0.35 -14.61
C LEU A 107 7.96 1.15 -15.90
N ASP A 108 8.42 2.40 -15.77
CA ASP A 108 8.65 3.33 -16.89
C ASP A 108 10.11 3.31 -17.39
N GLY A 109 10.98 2.50 -16.78
CA GLY A 109 12.42 2.44 -17.09
C GLY A 109 13.23 3.66 -16.65
N LYS A 110 12.68 4.56 -15.82
CA LYS A 110 13.33 5.84 -15.45
C LYS A 110 13.93 5.87 -14.04
N GLY A 111 13.90 4.76 -13.32
CA GLY A 111 14.56 4.62 -12.03
C GLY A 111 13.79 3.78 -11.02
N HIS A 112 14.52 3.30 -10.03
CA HIS A 112 14.01 2.49 -8.93
C HIS A 112 13.02 3.28 -8.05
N PRO A 113 11.94 2.66 -7.54
CA PRO A 113 11.02 3.32 -6.61
C PRO A 113 11.66 3.67 -5.27
N ASP A 114 11.43 4.88 -4.76
CA ASP A 114 11.91 5.29 -3.42
C ASP A 114 10.88 5.06 -2.31
N LEU A 115 9.63 4.78 -2.68
CA LEU A 115 8.53 4.42 -1.79
C LEU A 115 7.64 3.36 -2.44
N VAL A 116 7.46 2.21 -1.79
CA VAL A 116 6.49 1.19 -2.19
C VAL A 116 5.37 1.14 -1.17
N ILE A 117 4.13 1.25 -1.66
CA ILE A 117 2.92 1.30 -0.86
C ILE A 117 2.14 0.02 -1.12
N TYR A 118 1.84 -0.73 -0.07
CA TYR A 118 1.00 -1.92 -0.15
C TYR A 118 -0.38 -1.65 0.42
N VAL A 119 -1.39 -2.27 -0.20
CA VAL A 119 -2.76 -2.25 0.30
C VAL A 119 -3.53 -3.50 -0.13
N GLY A 120 -4.25 -4.08 0.82
CA GLY A 120 -5.27 -5.08 0.59
C GLY A 120 -4.73 -6.40 0.07
N MET A 121 -3.52 -6.81 0.43
CA MET A 121 -3.07 -8.19 0.22
C MET A 121 -3.54 -9.09 1.38
N PRO A 122 -3.56 -10.42 1.21
CA PRO A 122 -3.65 -11.34 2.34
C PRO A 122 -2.58 -11.03 3.37
N TYR A 123 -2.97 -10.82 4.63
CA TYR A 123 -2.07 -10.27 5.65
C TYR A 123 -0.75 -11.04 5.77
N TYR A 124 -0.81 -12.38 5.83
CA TYR A 124 0.38 -13.22 5.95
C TYR A 124 1.33 -13.07 4.75
N MET A 125 0.78 -12.90 3.55
CA MET A 125 1.55 -12.74 2.33
C MET A 125 2.26 -11.39 2.32
N GLU A 126 1.54 -10.33 2.69
CA GLU A 126 2.11 -8.99 2.85
C GLU A 126 3.19 -8.96 3.93
N ALA A 127 2.95 -9.59 5.07
CA ALA A 127 3.92 -9.69 6.15
C ALA A 127 5.23 -10.37 5.68
N LEU A 128 5.15 -11.45 4.91
CA LEU A 128 6.31 -12.15 4.34
C LEU A 128 7.06 -11.28 3.31
N ILE A 129 6.33 -10.61 2.42
CA ILE A 129 6.90 -9.67 1.44
C ILE A 129 7.66 -8.55 2.17
N LEU A 130 7.01 -7.90 3.13
CA LEU A 130 7.58 -6.79 3.89
C LEU A 130 8.78 -7.25 4.71
N ALA A 131 8.75 -8.44 5.31
CA ALA A 131 9.88 -9.01 6.01
C ALA A 131 11.08 -9.21 5.07
N GLY A 132 10.85 -9.74 3.86
CA GLY A 132 11.87 -9.86 2.83
C GLY A 132 12.48 -8.50 2.46
N LEU A 133 11.65 -7.52 2.10
CA LEU A 133 12.12 -6.18 1.71
C LEU A 133 12.88 -5.47 2.83
N LYS A 134 12.41 -5.59 4.07
CA LYS A 134 13.08 -5.03 5.25
C LYS A 134 14.51 -5.52 5.42
N HIS A 135 14.81 -6.75 5.02
CA HIS A 135 16.13 -7.37 5.16
C HIS A 135 17.00 -7.28 3.91
N PHE A 136 16.40 -7.31 2.73
CA PHE A 136 17.12 -7.40 1.45
C PHE A 136 17.05 -6.14 0.59
N ALA A 137 16.25 -5.14 0.99
CA ALA A 137 16.16 -3.82 0.35
C ALA A 137 16.21 -2.70 1.40
N PRO A 138 17.33 -2.54 2.14
CA PRO A 138 17.41 -1.64 3.31
C PRO A 138 17.19 -0.16 2.98
N ASP A 139 17.44 0.25 1.74
CA ASP A 139 17.26 1.64 1.27
C ASP A 139 15.83 1.93 0.78
N LEU A 140 15.02 0.88 0.56
CA LEU A 140 13.64 1.00 0.09
C LEU A 140 12.70 1.30 1.27
N LYS A 141 11.93 2.38 1.17
CA LYS A 141 10.85 2.65 2.12
C LYS A 141 9.59 1.89 1.73
N THR A 142 9.05 1.15 2.67
CA THR A 142 7.77 0.45 2.54
C THR A 142 6.71 1.08 3.43
N MET A 143 5.52 1.28 2.89
CA MET A 143 4.37 1.80 3.63
C MET A 143 3.17 0.89 3.39
N THR A 144 2.39 0.60 4.43
CA THR A 144 1.08 -0.05 4.27
C THR A 144 -0.01 0.95 4.63
N ILE A 145 -1.08 0.93 3.85
CA ILE A 145 -2.27 1.75 4.11
C ILE A 145 -3.49 0.91 4.45
N ASP A 146 -3.29 -0.33 4.89
CA ASP A 146 -4.34 -1.24 5.37
C ASP A 146 -4.88 -0.84 6.75
N ASN A 147 -6.02 -1.40 7.12
CA ASN A 147 -6.59 -1.28 8.46
C ASN A 147 -5.96 -2.24 9.49
N MET A 148 -4.92 -2.96 9.08
CA MET A 148 -4.21 -3.97 9.88
C MET A 148 -2.76 -3.51 10.04
N TYR A 149 -2.24 -3.53 11.26
CA TYR A 149 -0.87 -3.11 11.55
C TYR A 149 0.15 -4.15 11.06
N HIS A 150 0.96 -3.75 10.08
CA HIS A 150 2.04 -4.55 9.50
C HIS A 150 3.39 -4.19 10.12
N VAL A 151 3.83 -5.01 11.07
CA VAL A 151 5.04 -4.75 11.87
C VAL A 151 6.35 -4.75 11.07
N HIS A 152 6.37 -5.40 9.90
CA HIS A 152 7.56 -5.50 9.03
C HIS A 152 7.68 -4.35 8.03
N ALA A 153 6.68 -3.48 7.90
CA ALA A 153 6.77 -2.29 7.06
C ALA A 153 7.76 -1.27 7.64
N SER A 154 8.15 -0.26 6.84
CA SER A 154 8.81 0.92 7.38
C SER A 154 7.80 1.82 8.10
N TRP A 155 6.58 1.90 7.55
CA TRP A 155 5.44 2.65 8.08
C TRP A 155 4.13 1.87 7.89
N SER A 156 3.26 1.89 8.91
CA SER A 156 1.96 1.19 8.85
C SER A 156 0.91 2.00 9.61
N PHE A 157 -0.33 2.01 9.11
CA PHE A 157 -1.46 2.37 9.95
C PHE A 157 -1.59 1.36 11.11
N PRO A 158 -2.09 1.79 12.28
CA PRO A 158 -2.41 0.88 13.37
C PRO A 158 -3.66 0.05 13.03
N ASN A 159 -3.96 -0.97 13.85
CA ASN A 159 -5.20 -1.72 13.71
C ASN A 159 -6.41 -0.80 13.90
N ALA A 160 -7.30 -0.82 12.92
CA ALA A 160 -8.46 0.05 12.83
C ALA A 160 -9.69 -0.71 12.29
N THR A 161 -10.87 -0.21 12.60
CA THR A 161 -12.11 -0.76 12.01
C THR A 161 -12.21 -0.42 10.52
N LEU A 162 -13.14 -1.07 9.81
CA LEU A 162 -13.38 -0.77 8.40
C LEU A 162 -13.92 0.65 8.20
N GLU A 163 -14.69 1.17 9.14
CA GLU A 163 -15.20 2.55 9.15
C GLU A 163 -14.07 3.56 9.34
N GLU A 164 -13.16 3.30 10.29
CA GLU A 164 -11.97 4.14 10.51
C GLU A 164 -11.05 4.11 9.28
N TRP A 165 -10.90 2.95 8.63
CA TRP A 165 -10.13 2.82 7.41
C TRP A 165 -10.72 3.63 6.26
N ALA A 166 -12.03 3.55 6.05
CA ALA A 166 -12.75 4.35 5.06
C ALA A 166 -12.55 5.85 5.31
N ALA A 167 -12.68 6.29 6.56
CA ALA A 167 -12.44 7.67 6.96
C ALA A 167 -11.01 8.12 6.63
N ASN A 168 -10.00 7.29 6.96
CA ASN A 168 -8.61 7.57 6.64
C ASN A 168 -8.38 7.71 5.14
N LEU A 169 -8.88 6.77 4.31
CA LEU A 169 -8.73 6.82 2.85
C LEU A 169 -9.41 8.04 2.22
N LYS A 170 -10.58 8.45 2.72
CA LYS A 170 -11.26 9.68 2.29
C LYS A 170 -10.46 10.93 2.62
N VAL A 171 -9.93 11.03 3.84
CA VAL A 171 -9.07 12.15 4.23
C VAL A 171 -7.85 12.18 3.33
N MET A 172 -7.18 11.05 3.13
CA MET A 172 -6.02 10.96 2.22
C MET A 172 -6.36 11.49 0.83
N THR A 173 -7.45 11.00 0.24
CA THR A 173 -7.92 11.41 -1.10
C THR A 173 -8.20 12.92 -1.16
N SER A 174 -8.92 13.47 -0.17
CA SER A 174 -9.22 14.91 -0.12
C SER A 174 -7.96 15.79 -0.09
N LYS A 175 -6.87 15.33 0.55
CA LYS A 175 -5.61 16.07 0.64
C LYS A 175 -4.81 16.07 -0.66
N PHE A 176 -5.12 15.19 -1.60
CA PHE A 176 -4.60 15.23 -2.96
C PHE A 176 -5.47 16.11 -3.86
N SER A 177 -6.79 16.02 -3.76
CA SER A 177 -7.72 16.81 -4.59
C SER A 177 -7.80 18.29 -4.21
N GLY A 178 -7.55 18.63 -2.94
CA GLY A 178 -7.65 20.01 -2.41
C GLY A 178 -6.35 20.83 -2.48
N GLY A 179 -5.36 20.40 -3.25
CA GLY A 179 -4.08 21.10 -3.41
C GLY A 179 -4.13 22.16 -4.51
N ASN A 180 -4.72 23.33 -4.21
CA ASN A 180 -4.33 24.61 -4.81
C ASN A 180 -3.32 25.30 -3.89
#